data_AF-A0A7V0I923-F1
#
_entry.id   AF-A0A7V0I923-F1
#
_cell.length_a   1.000
_cell.length_b   1.000
_cell.length_c   1.000
_cell.angle_alpha   90.00
_cell.angle_beta   90.00
_cell.angle_gamma   90.00
#
_symmetry.space_group_name_H-M   'P 1'
#
loop_
_entity.id
_entity.type
_entity.pdbx_description
1 polymer ?
#
loop_
_entity_poly.entity_id
_entity_poly.type
_entity_poly.pdbx_seq_one_letter_code
_entity_poly.pdbx_strand_id
1 'polypeptide(L)'
;MKRAVTFFSLLAFGAATFALSGIHGGFEATVELLPDVELYYAELELVTTYADWEVTSESKFYSDGWRYQNFYLDGSIAGLDVWGKIYFHAQDVRYQKFWLNAEISLPGGKDNYLRLSVDHWASIDDYFSSDVSMFGPWPCAVWWEELLPWDEKEEIYEGETLCVQGPVISYWPPTPTNSLTLNVGAPYNNPRFVVYITGDAFDAMVAKYGPNFWVDLVGETICACGEIVTYGGNPEIAFYDADDIENFHVGECCAEPGVGVGPLMIYRGKIKLDPITLTVDFFDCCEGIAFKKLELELGDMVGCCGFLWNAGLSFTKCHGFEELRIGFEDLFLLCCDVSFEAEVVFTADGKSVSIKPVWEGFVAGCLEVYGDVQWADNILGGFELYGFAIECDFDSVIVRSITAFNPDKVEDLTDVTFYTDEWEYLGIEYTTAGCCDGELTFTSELWFGDEGLLFDLQRVRFELEAPIYEGFTAIVKGQWDFSDPLPLDWFNIGLKIEF
;
A
#
# COMPACT_ATOMS: atom_id res chain seq x y z
N MET A 1 5.74 -28.40 20.69
CA MET A 1 6.86 -29.38 20.58
C MET A 1 6.66 -30.48 19.52
N LYS A 2 5.81 -31.51 19.72
CA LYS A 2 5.76 -32.67 18.79
C LYS A 2 5.26 -32.35 17.37
N ARG A 3 4.39 -31.34 17.19
CA ARG A 3 3.84 -31.00 15.86
C ARG A 3 4.82 -30.18 15.00
N ALA A 4 5.44 -29.14 15.58
CA ALA A 4 6.43 -28.31 14.88
C ALA A 4 7.66 -29.13 14.44
N VAL A 5 8.32 -29.84 15.35
CA VAL A 5 9.53 -30.63 15.04
C VAL A 5 9.27 -31.73 14.00
N THR A 6 8.08 -32.34 14.01
CA THR A 6 7.67 -33.34 13.01
C THR A 6 7.39 -32.72 11.63
N PHE A 7 6.90 -31.47 11.58
CA PHE A 7 6.71 -30.74 10.32
C PHE A 7 8.04 -30.43 9.64
N PHE A 8 9.00 -29.86 10.38
CA PHE A 8 10.35 -29.56 9.89
C PHE A 8 11.09 -30.79 9.35
N SER A 9 10.98 -31.92 10.05
CA SER A 9 11.64 -33.15 9.62
C SER A 9 10.97 -33.80 8.40
N LEU A 10 9.64 -33.72 8.25
CA LEU A 10 8.96 -34.19 7.03
C LEU A 10 9.31 -33.35 5.79
N LEU A 11 9.46 -32.03 5.95
CA LEU A 11 9.84 -31.13 4.85
C LEU A 11 11.30 -31.28 4.42
N ALA A 12 12.23 -31.47 5.37
CA ALA A 12 13.63 -31.76 5.04
C ALA A 12 13.79 -33.07 4.24
N PHE A 13 12.94 -34.08 4.50
CA PHE A 13 12.89 -35.29 3.68
C PHE A 13 12.18 -35.08 2.33
N GLY A 14 11.22 -34.16 2.26
CA GLY A 14 10.56 -33.75 1.02
C GLY A 14 11.50 -33.01 0.06
N ALA A 15 12.31 -32.08 0.56
CA ALA A 15 13.31 -31.31 -0.21
C ALA A 15 14.24 -32.23 -1.04
N ALA A 16 14.75 -33.30 -0.42
CA ALA A 16 15.60 -34.28 -1.10
C ALA A 16 14.88 -35.05 -2.23
N THR A 17 13.54 -35.19 -2.15
CA THR A 17 12.75 -35.81 -3.23
C THR A 17 12.40 -34.84 -4.36
N PHE A 18 12.27 -33.54 -4.07
CA PHE A 18 11.98 -32.51 -5.08
C PHE A 18 13.18 -32.28 -6.01
N ALA A 19 14.38 -32.17 -5.45
CA ALA A 19 15.61 -31.99 -6.23
C ALA A 19 15.84 -33.10 -7.28
N LEU A 20 15.43 -34.35 -6.98
CA LEU A 20 15.52 -35.48 -7.91
C LEU A 20 14.55 -35.41 -9.09
N SER A 21 13.56 -34.51 -9.05
CA SER A 21 12.51 -34.36 -10.07
C SER A 21 12.71 -33.16 -11.00
N GLY A 22 13.82 -32.42 -10.88
CA GLY A 22 14.04 -31.17 -11.61
C GLY A 22 13.23 -30.00 -11.06
N ILE A 23 12.68 -30.15 -9.85
CA ILE A 23 12.04 -29.11 -9.06
C ILE A 23 13.08 -28.61 -8.08
N HIS A 24 13.35 -27.31 -8.10
CA HIS A 24 14.20 -26.63 -7.12
C HIS A 24 13.34 -25.68 -6.28
N GLY A 25 13.90 -25.07 -5.26
CA GLY A 25 13.19 -24.04 -4.52
C GLY A 25 13.74 -23.82 -3.12
N GLY A 26 12.88 -23.27 -2.27
CA GLY A 26 13.23 -22.84 -0.94
C GLY A 26 12.22 -23.27 0.10
N PHE A 27 12.69 -23.54 1.31
CA PHE A 27 11.83 -23.61 2.48
C PHE A 27 12.39 -22.71 3.56
N GLU A 28 11.61 -21.72 3.97
CA GLU A 28 11.93 -20.85 5.09
C GLU A 28 10.90 -21.05 6.19
N ALA A 29 11.35 -21.15 7.44
CA ALA A 29 10.44 -21.16 8.55
C ALA A 29 11.03 -20.54 9.80
N THR A 30 10.19 -19.78 10.50
CA THR A 30 10.49 -19.09 11.75
C THR A 30 9.62 -19.65 12.87
N VAL A 31 10.25 -20.05 13.96
CA VAL A 31 9.58 -20.46 15.19
C VAL A 31 9.81 -19.38 16.24
N GLU A 32 8.70 -18.86 16.78
CA GLU A 32 8.75 -18.04 17.99
C GLU A 32 8.94 -18.97 19.18
N LEU A 33 9.96 -18.70 20.00
CA LEU A 33 10.27 -19.53 21.18
C LEU A 33 9.68 -18.99 22.47
N LEU A 34 9.50 -17.67 22.54
CA LEU A 34 9.05 -16.93 23.70
C LEU A 34 8.15 -15.77 23.23
N PRO A 35 7.05 -15.46 23.95
CA PRO A 35 6.69 -16.03 25.26
C PRO A 35 6.14 -17.47 25.18
N ASP A 36 5.58 -17.88 24.04
CA ASP A 36 5.08 -19.22 23.78
C ASP A 36 5.75 -19.83 22.55
N VAL A 37 5.83 -21.17 22.51
CA VAL A 37 6.44 -21.87 21.37
C VAL A 37 5.40 -22.14 20.29
N GLU A 38 5.44 -21.35 19.22
CA GLU A 38 4.54 -21.52 18.07
C GLU A 38 5.23 -21.32 16.71
N LEU A 39 4.57 -21.83 15.66
CA LEU A 39 4.99 -21.51 14.30
C LEU A 39 4.56 -20.08 14.03
N TYR A 40 5.54 -19.18 13.89
CA TYR A 40 5.27 -17.82 13.48
C TYR A 40 4.96 -17.77 11.98
N TYR A 41 5.85 -18.37 11.18
CA TYR A 41 5.77 -18.36 9.72
C TYR A 41 6.48 -19.57 9.13
N ALA A 42 5.94 -20.13 8.06
CA ALA A 42 6.71 -20.96 7.13
C ALA A 42 6.26 -20.73 5.69
N GLU A 43 7.20 -20.76 4.76
CA GLU A 43 7.00 -20.65 3.33
C GLU A 43 7.74 -21.78 2.62
N LEU A 44 7.02 -22.46 1.73
CA LEU A 44 7.58 -23.42 0.79
C LEU A 44 7.43 -22.86 -0.61
N GLU A 45 8.56 -22.62 -1.26
CA GLU A 45 8.65 -22.26 -2.66
C GLU A 45 9.12 -23.48 -3.48
N LEU A 46 8.40 -23.80 -4.55
CA LEU A 46 8.75 -24.85 -5.50
C LEU A 46 8.75 -24.28 -6.91
N VAL A 47 9.89 -24.35 -7.58
CA VAL A 47 10.13 -23.84 -8.93
C VAL A 47 10.36 -25.00 -9.89
N THR A 48 9.66 -24.98 -11.02
CA THR A 48 9.88 -25.94 -12.11
C THR A 48 9.82 -25.23 -13.45
N THR A 49 10.56 -25.74 -14.44
CA THR A 49 10.49 -25.24 -15.82
C THR A 49 9.78 -26.24 -16.72
N TYR A 50 8.82 -25.77 -17.53
CA TYR A 50 8.17 -26.56 -18.57
C TYR A 50 8.04 -25.74 -19.86
N ALA A 51 8.66 -26.23 -20.94
CA ALA A 51 8.57 -25.61 -22.27
C ALA A 51 8.89 -24.10 -22.29
N ASP A 52 9.99 -23.72 -21.63
CA ASP A 52 10.49 -22.33 -21.45
C ASP A 52 9.64 -21.45 -20.52
N TRP A 53 8.67 -22.04 -19.82
CA TRP A 53 7.94 -21.38 -18.74
C TRP A 53 8.49 -21.82 -17.40
N GLU A 54 8.85 -20.87 -16.56
CA GLU A 54 9.05 -21.09 -15.15
C GLU A 54 7.70 -20.99 -14.43
N VAL A 55 7.45 -21.96 -13.54
CA VAL A 55 6.27 -21.98 -12.69
C VAL A 55 6.74 -22.13 -11.26
N THR A 56 6.37 -21.16 -10.44
CA THR A 56 6.70 -21.11 -9.01
C THR A 56 5.42 -21.30 -8.20
N SER A 57 5.42 -22.27 -7.30
CA SER A 57 4.37 -22.50 -6.32
C SER A 57 4.84 -21.99 -4.97
N GLU A 58 4.06 -21.12 -4.33
CA GLU A 58 4.33 -20.62 -2.98
C GLU A 58 3.22 -21.12 -2.03
N SER A 59 3.60 -21.85 -0.99
CA SER A 59 2.70 -22.28 0.08
C SER A 59 3.08 -21.59 1.39
N LYS A 60 2.15 -20.80 1.97
CA LYS A 60 2.38 -20.06 3.23
C LYS A 60 1.60 -20.67 4.39
N PHE A 61 2.30 -20.89 5.50
CA PHE A 61 1.78 -21.48 6.72
C PHE A 61 2.00 -20.53 7.91
N TYR A 62 0.99 -20.41 8.75
CA TYR A 62 1.03 -19.66 10.01
C TYR A 62 0.66 -20.58 11.18
N SER A 63 0.55 -20.02 12.38
CA SER A 63 0.22 -20.77 13.61
C SER A 63 -1.07 -21.59 13.52
N ASP A 64 -2.02 -21.17 12.68
CA ASP A 64 -3.31 -21.82 12.44
C ASP A 64 -3.32 -22.81 11.25
N GLY A 65 -2.24 -22.88 10.47
CA GLY A 65 -2.05 -23.86 9.39
C GLY A 65 -1.75 -23.25 8.03
N TRP A 66 -2.09 -23.99 6.97
CA TRP A 66 -1.85 -23.58 5.57
C TRP A 66 -2.84 -22.49 5.17
N ARG A 67 -2.37 -21.24 5.05
CA ARG A 67 -3.24 -20.08 4.84
C ARG A 67 -3.32 -19.66 3.37
N TYR A 68 -2.20 -19.64 2.66
CA TYR A 68 -2.16 -19.19 1.27
C TYR A 68 -1.47 -20.19 0.35
N GLN A 69 -1.96 -20.24 -0.88
CA GLN A 69 -1.30 -20.92 -1.99
C GLN A 69 -1.30 -19.99 -3.20
N ASN A 70 -0.12 -19.70 -3.73
CA ASN A 70 0.01 -18.87 -4.91
C ASN A 70 0.74 -19.64 -6.01
N PHE A 71 0.53 -19.23 -7.25
CA PHE A 71 1.32 -19.68 -8.38
C PHE A 71 1.77 -18.49 -9.19
N TYR A 72 3.08 -18.35 -9.37
CA TYR A 72 3.69 -17.41 -10.29
C TYR A 72 4.12 -18.14 -11.56
N LEU A 73 4.00 -17.45 -12.68
CA LEU A 73 4.38 -17.92 -14.00
C LEU A 73 5.24 -16.86 -14.67
N ASP A 74 6.27 -17.30 -15.37
CA ASP A 74 7.19 -16.45 -16.12
C ASP A 74 7.62 -17.19 -17.39
N GLY A 75 7.65 -16.51 -18.52
CA GLY A 75 8.02 -17.12 -19.78
C GLY A 75 7.73 -16.22 -20.95
N SER A 76 7.68 -16.80 -22.15
CA SER A 76 7.44 -16.01 -23.35
C SER A 76 6.48 -16.68 -24.32
N ILE A 77 5.69 -15.85 -25.02
CA ILE A 77 4.80 -16.30 -26.09
C ILE A 77 4.84 -15.32 -27.25
N ALA A 78 5.13 -15.83 -28.46
CA ALA A 78 5.13 -15.03 -29.68
C ALA A 78 5.99 -13.73 -29.61
N GLY A 79 7.08 -13.75 -28.85
CA GLY A 79 7.98 -12.60 -28.65
C GLY A 79 7.50 -11.59 -27.60
N LEU A 80 6.42 -11.90 -26.89
CA LEU A 80 6.02 -11.21 -25.66
C LEU A 80 6.68 -11.91 -24.48
N ASP A 81 7.26 -11.13 -23.60
CA ASP A 81 7.61 -11.55 -22.25
C ASP A 81 6.32 -11.57 -21.41
N VAL A 82 6.04 -12.65 -20.69
CA VAL A 82 4.77 -12.86 -20.00
C VAL A 82 5.01 -13.38 -18.60
N TRP A 83 4.50 -12.65 -17.62
CA TRP A 83 4.58 -13.04 -16.23
C TRP A 83 3.29 -12.72 -15.48
N GLY A 84 2.95 -13.54 -14.50
CA GLY A 84 1.66 -13.43 -13.82
C GLY A 84 1.66 -14.16 -12.49
N LYS A 85 0.71 -13.82 -11.62
CA LYS A 85 0.52 -14.51 -10.35
C LYS A 85 -0.96 -14.71 -10.07
N ILE A 86 -1.31 -15.87 -9.53
CA ILE A 86 -2.64 -16.20 -9.05
C ILE A 86 -2.61 -16.57 -7.57
N TYR A 87 -3.61 -16.12 -6.82
CA TYR A 87 -3.67 -16.19 -5.36
C TYR A 87 -4.90 -16.96 -4.89
N PHE A 88 -4.70 -17.84 -3.91
CA PHE A 88 -5.75 -18.61 -3.26
C PHE A 88 -5.62 -18.53 -1.74
N HIS A 89 -6.76 -18.37 -1.07
CA HIS A 89 -6.85 -18.56 0.38
C HIS A 89 -7.16 -20.04 0.64
N ALA A 90 -6.15 -20.77 1.13
CA ALA A 90 -6.18 -22.22 1.22
C ALA A 90 -7.13 -22.74 2.31
N GLN A 91 -7.27 -22.02 3.43
CA GLN A 91 -8.19 -22.42 4.51
C GLN A 91 -9.66 -22.24 4.12
N ASP A 92 -9.97 -21.15 3.40
CA ASP A 92 -11.33 -20.86 2.94
C ASP A 92 -11.67 -21.60 1.64
N VAL A 93 -10.66 -22.23 1.03
CA VAL A 93 -10.77 -22.93 -0.26
C VAL A 93 -11.36 -22.00 -1.34
N ARG A 94 -10.85 -20.76 -1.41
CA ARG A 94 -11.33 -19.73 -2.34
C ARG A 94 -10.22 -19.11 -3.17
N TYR A 95 -10.58 -18.75 -4.40
CA TYR A 95 -9.79 -17.88 -5.25
C TYR A 95 -9.89 -16.43 -4.75
N GLN A 96 -8.78 -15.69 -4.76
CA GLN A 96 -8.74 -14.30 -4.30
C GLN A 96 -8.55 -13.33 -5.46
N LYS A 97 -7.43 -13.45 -6.16
CA LYS A 97 -7.06 -12.54 -7.24
C LYS A 97 -6.05 -13.15 -8.18
N PHE A 98 -5.88 -12.55 -9.36
CA PHE A 98 -4.77 -12.84 -10.27
C PHE A 98 -4.35 -11.57 -10.97
N TRP A 99 -3.10 -11.53 -11.41
CA TRP A 99 -2.66 -10.55 -12.39
C TRP A 99 -1.77 -11.22 -13.44
N LEU A 100 -1.77 -10.67 -14.66
CA LEU A 100 -0.99 -11.16 -15.79
C LEU A 100 -0.50 -9.97 -16.60
N ASN A 101 0.80 -9.96 -16.90
CA ASN A 101 1.45 -8.98 -17.74
C ASN A 101 1.95 -9.64 -19.02
N ALA A 102 1.90 -8.90 -20.12
CA ALA A 102 2.55 -9.23 -21.37
C ALA A 102 3.28 -7.99 -21.90
N GLU A 103 4.57 -8.10 -22.16
CA GLU A 103 5.42 -6.99 -22.59
C GLU A 103 6.17 -7.28 -23.88
N ILE A 104 6.29 -6.27 -24.73
CA ILE A 104 7.18 -6.27 -25.88
C ILE A 104 8.05 -5.02 -25.86
N SER A 105 9.36 -5.20 -26.08
CA SER A 105 10.27 -4.08 -26.24
C SER A 105 9.95 -3.31 -27.53
N LEU A 106 9.97 -1.98 -27.45
CA LEU A 106 9.77 -1.08 -28.56
C LEU A 106 11.12 -0.51 -29.04
N PRO A 107 11.23 -0.10 -30.31
CA PRO A 107 12.44 0.57 -30.80
C PRO A 107 12.72 1.90 -30.05
N GLY A 108 13.97 2.34 -30.09
CA GLY A 108 14.35 3.68 -29.63
C GLY A 108 14.98 3.77 -28.24
N GLY A 109 15.16 2.65 -27.54
CA GLY A 109 15.80 2.58 -26.24
C GLY A 109 15.75 1.16 -25.69
N LYS A 110 16.57 0.84 -24.69
CA LYS A 110 16.48 -0.47 -24.00
C LYS A 110 15.27 -0.52 -23.07
N ASP A 111 14.82 0.63 -22.60
CA ASP A 111 13.74 0.75 -21.61
C ASP A 111 12.40 1.12 -22.25
N ASN A 112 12.32 1.10 -23.59
CA ASN A 112 11.09 1.36 -24.32
C ASN A 112 10.29 0.08 -24.46
N TYR A 113 9.02 0.09 -24.08
CA TYR A 113 8.16 -1.08 -24.13
C TYR A 113 6.67 -0.75 -24.27
N LEU A 114 5.89 -1.72 -24.74
CA LEU A 114 4.44 -1.78 -24.57
C LEU A 114 4.16 -2.94 -23.61
N ARG A 115 3.49 -2.63 -22.49
CA ARG A 115 3.01 -3.60 -21.52
C ARG A 115 1.48 -3.60 -21.50
N LEU A 116 0.89 -4.78 -21.59
CA LEU A 116 -0.52 -5.01 -21.35
C LEU A 116 -0.66 -5.81 -20.08
N SER A 117 -1.51 -5.36 -19.16
CA SER A 117 -1.77 -6.00 -17.89
C SER A 117 -3.26 -6.30 -17.76
N VAL A 118 -3.56 -7.44 -17.14
CA VAL A 118 -4.91 -7.81 -16.73
C VAL A 118 -4.84 -8.20 -15.27
N ASP A 119 -5.60 -7.50 -14.44
CA ASP A 119 -5.69 -7.71 -13.01
C ASP A 119 -7.14 -8.05 -12.67
N HIS A 120 -7.36 -9.05 -11.82
CA HIS A 120 -8.68 -9.49 -11.40
C HIS A 120 -8.74 -9.74 -9.92
N TRP A 121 -9.82 -9.27 -9.29
CA TRP A 121 -10.14 -9.51 -7.89
C TRP A 121 -11.48 -10.21 -7.81
N ALA A 122 -11.60 -11.21 -6.94
CA ALA A 122 -12.83 -11.96 -6.73
C ALA A 122 -13.91 -11.10 -6.03
N SER A 123 -13.48 -10.19 -5.16
CA SER A 123 -14.31 -9.32 -4.35
C SER A 123 -13.52 -8.11 -3.86
N ILE A 124 -14.21 -7.14 -3.27
CA ILE A 124 -13.61 -5.94 -2.68
C ILE A 124 -12.66 -6.28 -1.52
N ASP A 125 -12.91 -7.36 -0.77
CA ASP A 125 -12.05 -7.83 0.32
C ASP A 125 -10.62 -8.21 -0.13
N ASP A 126 -10.45 -8.57 -1.41
CA ASP A 126 -9.15 -8.93 -1.96
C ASP A 126 -8.42 -7.70 -2.57
N TYR A 127 -9.07 -6.53 -2.59
CA TYR A 127 -8.57 -5.25 -3.13
C TYR A 127 -7.92 -4.42 -2.02
N PHE A 128 -6.61 -4.59 -1.87
CA PHE A 128 -5.86 -4.02 -0.74
C PHE A 128 -5.46 -2.57 -0.98
N SER A 129 -4.94 -1.90 0.04
CA SER A 129 -4.43 -0.52 -0.04
C SER A 129 -3.37 -0.34 -1.14
N SER A 130 -2.57 -1.36 -1.43
CA SER A 130 -1.63 -1.37 -2.56
C SER A 130 -2.34 -1.30 -3.91
N ASP A 131 -3.48 -1.98 -4.04
CA ASP A 131 -4.30 -1.97 -5.25
C ASP A 131 -5.00 -0.60 -5.38
N VAL A 132 -5.48 -0.03 -4.27
CA VAL A 132 -6.02 1.34 -4.21
C VAL A 132 -4.97 2.37 -4.64
N SER A 133 -3.73 2.25 -4.14
CA SER A 133 -2.64 3.14 -4.53
C SER A 133 -2.32 3.04 -6.03
N MET A 134 -2.32 1.82 -6.58
CA MET A 134 -1.94 1.58 -7.97
C MET A 134 -3.05 1.91 -8.99
N PHE A 135 -4.31 1.69 -8.63
CA PHE A 135 -5.45 1.73 -9.55
C PHE A 135 -6.56 2.70 -9.13
N GLY A 136 -6.44 3.36 -7.97
CA GLY A 136 -7.49 4.17 -7.37
C GLY A 136 -8.54 3.33 -6.61
N PRO A 137 -9.61 3.96 -6.10
CA PRO A 137 -10.65 3.26 -5.35
C PRO A 137 -11.37 2.18 -6.20
N TRP A 138 -12.07 1.29 -5.50
CA TRP A 138 -12.90 0.25 -6.10
C TRP A 138 -13.97 0.87 -7.02
N PRO A 139 -13.96 0.58 -8.33
CA PRO A 139 -14.75 1.34 -9.29
C PRO A 139 -16.13 0.70 -9.58
N CYS A 140 -16.57 -0.30 -8.81
CA CYS A 140 -17.88 -0.93 -8.97
C CYS A 140 -18.84 -0.42 -7.90
N ALA A 141 -19.88 0.32 -8.30
CA ALA A 141 -20.92 0.81 -7.40
C ALA A 141 -22.19 -0.02 -7.53
N VAL A 142 -22.90 -0.17 -6.41
CA VAL A 142 -24.21 -0.82 -6.41
C VAL A 142 -25.27 0.21 -6.77
N TRP A 143 -26.02 -0.07 -7.81
CA TRP A 143 -27.22 0.70 -8.11
C TRP A 143 -28.33 0.29 -7.17
N TRP A 144 -29.15 1.24 -6.69
CA TRP A 144 -30.24 0.88 -5.77
C TRP A 144 -31.23 -0.12 -6.39
N GLU A 145 -31.39 -0.15 -7.72
CA GLU A 145 -32.18 -1.16 -8.43
C GLU A 145 -31.51 -2.55 -8.47
N GLU A 146 -30.19 -2.61 -8.35
CA GLU A 146 -29.37 -3.82 -8.36
C GLU A 146 -29.07 -4.36 -6.96
N LEU A 147 -29.33 -3.57 -5.91
CA LEU A 147 -29.51 -4.11 -4.58
C LEU A 147 -30.56 -5.20 -4.70
N LEU A 148 -30.11 -6.46 -4.62
CA LEU A 148 -31.02 -7.59 -4.48
C LEU A 148 -32.00 -7.22 -3.37
N PRO A 149 -33.30 -7.60 -3.47
CA PRO A 149 -34.31 -7.22 -2.50
C PRO A 149 -33.71 -7.37 -1.10
N TRP A 150 -33.55 -6.25 -0.41
CA TRP A 150 -32.69 -6.17 0.78
C TRP A 150 -33.05 -7.24 1.80
N ASP A 151 -34.35 -7.47 1.95
CA ASP A 151 -34.96 -8.49 2.82
C ASP A 151 -34.65 -9.94 2.41
N GLU A 152 -34.21 -10.18 1.19
CA GLU A 152 -33.79 -11.50 0.71
C GLU A 152 -32.27 -11.73 0.82
N LYS A 153 -31.46 -10.66 0.95
CA LYS A 153 -29.99 -10.70 0.75
C LYS A 153 -29.18 -9.77 1.67
N GLU A 154 -29.73 -9.37 2.81
CA GLU A 154 -29.06 -8.60 3.87
C GLU A 154 -27.63 -9.11 4.16
N GLU A 155 -27.46 -10.43 4.25
CA GLU A 155 -26.17 -11.11 4.51
C GLU A 155 -25.07 -10.84 3.46
N ILE A 156 -25.40 -10.29 2.28
CA ILE A 156 -24.43 -9.99 1.21
C ILE A 156 -23.81 -8.60 1.36
N TYR A 157 -24.55 -7.65 1.91
CA TYR A 157 -24.20 -6.24 1.88
C TYR A 157 -23.93 -5.67 3.28
N GLU A 158 -24.48 -6.30 4.34
CA GLU A 158 -24.26 -5.84 5.71
C GLU A 158 -22.78 -5.94 6.11
N GLY A 159 -22.20 -4.81 6.54
CA GLY A 159 -20.79 -4.66 6.88
C GLY A 159 -19.87 -4.32 5.69
N GLU A 160 -20.39 -4.35 4.46
CA GLU A 160 -19.62 -4.02 3.27
C GLU A 160 -19.54 -2.50 3.06
N THR A 161 -18.37 -1.99 2.68
CA THR A 161 -18.20 -0.59 2.30
C THR A 161 -18.42 -0.42 0.80
N LEU A 162 -19.58 0.12 0.43
CA LEU A 162 -20.01 0.23 -0.97
C LEU A 162 -20.55 1.64 -1.27
N CYS A 163 -20.53 2.01 -2.55
CA CYS A 163 -21.20 3.19 -3.05
C CYS A 163 -22.60 2.83 -3.54
N VAL A 164 -23.61 3.49 -2.99
CA VAL A 164 -25.01 3.33 -3.38
C VAL A 164 -25.48 4.56 -4.13
N GLN A 165 -25.92 4.34 -5.37
CA GLN A 165 -26.50 5.36 -6.23
C GLN A 165 -28.03 5.26 -6.23
N GLY A 166 -28.72 6.39 -6.12
CA GLY A 166 -30.15 6.43 -6.41
C GLY A 166 -30.82 7.78 -6.22
N PRO A 167 -32.07 7.93 -6.68
CA PRO A 167 -32.84 9.15 -6.51
C PRO A 167 -33.30 9.30 -5.05
N VAL A 168 -33.14 10.48 -4.48
CA VAL A 168 -33.73 10.81 -3.18
C VAL A 168 -35.23 11.05 -3.37
N ILE A 169 -36.05 10.20 -2.76
CA ILE A 169 -37.50 10.26 -2.90
C ILE A 169 -38.14 11.12 -1.81
N SER A 170 -37.59 11.08 -0.59
CA SER A 170 -38.09 11.86 0.54
C SER A 170 -37.03 11.97 1.62
N TYR A 171 -37.29 12.79 2.63
CA TYR A 171 -36.41 12.91 3.80
C TYR A 171 -37.22 12.98 5.10
N TRP A 172 -36.55 12.75 6.22
CA TRP A 172 -37.13 12.88 7.56
C TRP A 172 -36.07 13.33 8.58
N PRO A 173 -36.41 14.16 9.59
CA PRO A 173 -37.69 14.85 9.78
C PRO A 173 -37.88 16.03 8.81
N PRO A 174 -39.09 16.63 8.71
CA PRO A 174 -39.37 17.73 7.79
C PRO A 174 -38.57 19.01 8.08
N THR A 175 -38.11 19.16 9.32
CA THR A 175 -37.31 20.27 9.82
C THR A 175 -36.15 19.71 10.63
N PRO A 176 -35.12 19.15 9.98
CA PRO A 176 -33.96 18.58 10.66
C PRO A 176 -33.17 19.67 11.38
N THR A 177 -32.63 19.34 12.55
CA THR A 177 -31.84 20.28 13.37
C THR A 177 -30.38 19.87 13.51
N ASN A 178 -30.10 18.57 13.48
CA ASN A 178 -28.75 18.00 13.60
C ASN A 178 -28.66 16.56 13.06
N SER A 179 -29.76 16.04 12.52
CA SER A 179 -29.89 14.67 12.03
C SER A 179 -30.95 14.63 10.94
N LEU A 180 -30.70 13.83 9.92
CA LEU A 180 -31.48 13.75 8.70
C LEU A 180 -31.36 12.35 8.11
N THR A 181 -32.48 11.78 7.72
CA THR A 181 -32.55 10.59 6.89
C THR A 181 -32.98 11.01 5.48
N LEU A 182 -32.18 10.69 4.48
CA LEU A 182 -32.58 10.69 3.08
C LEU A 182 -33.06 9.28 2.71
N ASN A 183 -34.25 9.21 2.10
CA ASN A 183 -34.84 7.95 1.64
C ASN A 183 -34.59 7.82 0.14
N VAL A 184 -33.78 6.83 -0.25
CA VAL A 184 -33.30 6.63 -1.62
C VAL A 184 -34.07 5.48 -2.28
N GLY A 185 -34.46 5.66 -3.55
CA GLY A 185 -35.21 4.68 -4.35
C GLY A 185 -36.69 4.56 -4.00
N ALA A 186 -37.07 4.67 -2.73
CA ALA A 186 -38.45 4.57 -2.26
C ALA A 186 -38.77 5.46 -1.02
N PRO A 187 -40.04 5.84 -0.78
CA PRO A 187 -40.42 6.69 0.35
C PRO A 187 -40.47 5.93 1.69
N TYR A 188 -40.49 6.68 2.81
CA TYR A 188 -40.41 6.19 4.20
C TYR A 188 -41.24 4.94 4.59
N ASN A 189 -42.39 4.69 3.97
CA ASN A 189 -43.26 3.54 4.30
C ASN A 189 -42.99 2.27 3.47
N ASN A 190 -42.00 2.30 2.59
CA ASN A 190 -41.61 1.19 1.74
C ASN A 190 -40.17 0.73 2.10
N PRO A 191 -39.81 -0.54 1.78
CA PRO A 191 -38.41 -0.95 1.73
C PRO A 191 -37.63 0.01 0.83
N ARG A 192 -36.53 0.54 1.35
CA ARG A 192 -35.76 1.63 0.71
C ARG A 192 -34.34 1.64 1.25
N PHE A 193 -33.44 2.30 0.55
CA PHE A 193 -32.13 2.59 1.10
C PHE A 193 -32.15 3.91 1.90
N VAL A 194 -31.42 3.95 2.99
CA VAL A 194 -31.34 5.10 3.89
C VAL A 194 -29.94 5.68 3.85
N VAL A 195 -29.84 7.01 3.68
CA VAL A 195 -28.61 7.74 3.99
C VAL A 195 -28.89 8.58 5.22
N TYR A 196 -28.27 8.23 6.33
CA TYR A 196 -28.41 8.93 7.59
C TYR A 196 -27.25 9.90 7.77
N ILE A 197 -27.56 11.18 8.01
CA ILE A 197 -26.58 12.25 8.18
C ILE A 197 -26.84 12.87 9.53
N THR A 198 -25.85 12.91 10.42
CA THR A 198 -26.00 13.47 11.77
C THR A 198 -24.73 14.15 12.25
N GLY A 199 -24.81 14.91 13.33
CA GLY A 199 -23.63 15.44 14.01
C GLY A 199 -22.86 16.42 13.12
N ASP A 200 -21.54 16.27 13.10
CA ASP A 200 -20.63 17.17 12.38
C ASP A 200 -20.78 17.02 10.87
N ALA A 201 -21.13 15.83 10.38
CA ALA A 201 -21.49 15.61 8.97
C ALA A 201 -22.68 16.47 8.53
N PHE A 202 -23.69 16.66 9.39
CA PHE A 202 -24.85 17.49 9.07
C PHE A 202 -24.45 18.96 8.90
N ASP A 203 -23.63 19.48 9.81
CA ASP A 203 -23.15 20.87 9.74
C ASP A 203 -22.25 21.08 8.52
N ALA A 204 -21.43 20.09 8.17
CA ALA A 204 -20.57 20.12 7.00
C ALA A 204 -21.40 20.05 5.69
N MET A 205 -22.48 19.25 5.63
CA MET A 205 -23.45 19.25 4.53
C MET A 205 -24.15 20.60 4.38
N VAL A 206 -24.55 21.25 5.48
CA VAL A 206 -25.13 22.61 5.46
C VAL A 206 -24.12 23.62 4.92
N ALA A 207 -22.85 23.51 5.29
CA ALA A 207 -21.80 24.38 4.77
C ALA A 207 -21.57 24.17 3.26
N LYS A 208 -21.59 22.92 2.78
CA LYS A 208 -21.32 22.54 1.38
C LYS A 208 -22.50 22.81 0.45
N TYR A 209 -23.71 22.43 0.85
CA TYR A 209 -24.91 22.45 -0.01
C TYR A 209 -25.96 23.49 0.43
N GLY A 210 -25.77 24.15 1.56
CA GLY A 210 -26.66 25.19 2.07
C GLY A 210 -27.67 24.73 3.13
N PRO A 211 -28.37 25.68 3.79
CA PRO A 211 -29.14 25.45 5.01
C PRO A 211 -30.44 24.66 4.84
N ASN A 212 -30.81 24.25 3.63
CA ASN A 212 -31.98 23.41 3.36
C ASN A 212 -31.67 22.35 2.30
N PHE A 213 -30.42 21.91 2.21
CA PHE A 213 -29.96 21.02 1.13
C PHE A 213 -30.87 19.80 0.93
N TRP A 214 -31.42 19.24 2.01
CA TRP A 214 -32.33 18.10 1.96
C TRP A 214 -33.61 18.32 1.15
N VAL A 215 -34.08 19.57 1.04
CA VAL A 215 -35.22 19.93 0.18
C VAL A 215 -34.79 19.89 -1.28
N ASP A 216 -33.61 20.44 -1.57
CA ASP A 216 -33.06 20.55 -2.91
C ASP A 216 -32.63 19.19 -3.46
N LEU A 217 -32.27 18.25 -2.59
CA LEU A 217 -31.94 16.88 -2.98
C LEU A 217 -33.14 16.04 -3.41
N VAL A 218 -34.39 16.40 -3.05
CA VAL A 218 -35.55 15.59 -3.43
C VAL A 218 -35.73 15.56 -4.95
N GLY A 219 -35.65 14.38 -5.53
CA GLY A 219 -35.71 14.15 -6.98
C GLY A 219 -34.34 14.14 -7.66
N GLU A 220 -33.28 14.55 -6.96
CA GLU A 220 -31.90 14.42 -7.43
C GLU A 220 -31.39 13.00 -7.19
N THR A 221 -30.55 12.54 -8.12
CA THR A 221 -29.73 11.34 -7.89
C THR A 221 -28.58 11.71 -6.98
N ILE A 222 -28.30 10.86 -6.00
CA ILE A 222 -27.13 10.97 -5.13
C ILE A 222 -26.29 9.71 -5.26
N CYS A 223 -25.04 9.83 -4.81
CA CYS A 223 -24.19 8.71 -4.48
C CYS A 223 -23.70 8.88 -3.04
N ALA A 224 -23.83 7.82 -2.26
CA ALA A 224 -23.33 7.76 -0.89
C ALA A 224 -22.46 6.50 -0.75
N CYS A 225 -21.21 6.67 -0.33
CA CYS A 225 -20.27 5.58 -0.12
C CYS A 225 -20.01 5.38 1.37
N GLY A 226 -20.05 4.15 1.84
CA GLY A 226 -19.80 3.84 3.25
C GLY A 226 -20.18 2.41 3.59
N GLU A 227 -19.94 2.05 4.86
CA GLU A 227 -20.40 0.77 5.40
C GLU A 227 -21.93 0.72 5.38
N ILE A 228 -22.48 -0.34 4.79
CA ILE A 228 -23.92 -0.59 4.78
C ILE A 228 -24.26 -1.38 6.05
N VAL A 229 -25.17 -0.84 6.87
CA VAL A 229 -25.69 -1.50 8.07
C VAL A 229 -27.21 -1.65 8.01
N THR A 230 -27.77 -2.64 8.73
CA THR A 230 -29.23 -2.73 8.87
C THR A 230 -29.72 -1.89 10.04
N TYR A 231 -30.51 -0.85 9.74
CA TYR A 231 -31.20 -0.08 10.76
C TYR A 231 -32.72 -0.01 10.52
N GLY A 232 -33.50 -0.41 11.52
CA GLY A 232 -34.97 -0.41 11.41
C GLY A 232 -35.51 -1.25 10.25
N GLY A 233 -34.78 -2.29 9.84
CA GLY A 233 -35.12 -3.18 8.71
C GLY A 233 -34.86 -2.58 7.33
N ASN A 234 -34.09 -1.49 7.24
CA ASN A 234 -33.65 -0.91 5.97
C ASN A 234 -32.11 -0.89 5.95
N PRO A 235 -31.49 -1.02 4.75
CA PRO A 235 -30.09 -0.73 4.59
C PRO A 235 -29.82 0.75 4.79
N GLU A 236 -28.73 1.05 5.48
CA GLU A 236 -28.34 2.40 5.84
C GLU A 236 -26.83 2.60 5.64
N ILE A 237 -26.45 3.72 5.03
CA ILE A 237 -25.12 4.32 5.20
C ILE A 237 -25.29 5.53 6.11
N ALA A 238 -24.45 5.62 7.15
CA ALA A 238 -24.51 6.69 8.12
C ALA A 238 -23.23 7.54 8.09
N PHE A 239 -23.41 8.86 8.06
CA PHE A 239 -22.36 9.88 8.13
C PHE A 239 -22.48 10.64 9.46
N TYR A 240 -21.39 10.65 10.23
CA TYR A 240 -21.31 11.21 11.58
C TYR A 240 -20.32 12.38 11.65
N ASP A 241 -19.18 12.25 10.99
CA ASP A 241 -18.06 13.17 11.08
C ASP A 241 -18.02 14.15 9.90
N ALA A 242 -17.38 15.31 10.07
CA ALA A 242 -17.33 16.33 9.02
C ALA A 242 -16.69 15.81 7.73
N ASP A 243 -15.69 14.92 7.84
CA ASP A 243 -14.93 14.38 6.71
C ASP A 243 -15.74 13.34 5.91
N ASP A 244 -16.78 12.74 6.51
CA ASP A 244 -17.63 11.76 5.85
C ASP A 244 -18.34 12.33 4.61
N ILE A 245 -18.52 13.65 4.54
CA ILE A 245 -19.21 14.29 3.41
C ILE A 245 -18.40 14.24 2.11
N GLU A 246 -17.13 13.84 2.17
CA GLU A 246 -16.33 13.54 0.98
C GLU A 246 -16.83 12.29 0.27
N ASN A 247 -17.47 11.37 1.01
CA ASN A 247 -18.11 10.16 0.48
C ASN A 247 -19.57 10.36 0.04
N PHE A 248 -20.04 11.61 0.00
CA PHE A 248 -21.37 11.98 -0.49
C PHE A 248 -21.26 12.99 -1.63
N HIS A 249 -21.96 12.71 -2.73
CA HIS A 249 -22.11 13.66 -3.82
C HIS A 249 -23.49 13.62 -4.49
N VAL A 250 -23.86 14.76 -5.06
CA VAL A 250 -25.06 14.90 -5.89
C VAL A 250 -24.69 14.54 -7.32
N GLY A 251 -25.42 13.60 -7.90
CA GLY A 251 -25.14 13.00 -9.20
C GLY A 251 -24.95 11.49 -9.13
N GLU A 252 -24.54 10.92 -10.25
CA GLU A 252 -24.20 9.49 -10.38
C GLU A 252 -22.90 9.18 -9.63
N CYS A 253 -22.77 7.97 -9.08
CA CYS A 253 -21.53 7.47 -8.52
C CYS A 253 -20.42 7.52 -9.56
N CYS A 254 -19.20 7.82 -9.08
CA CYS A 254 -17.99 7.79 -9.88
C CYS A 254 -17.46 6.37 -10.12
N ALA A 255 -18.39 5.46 -10.41
CA ALA A 255 -18.20 4.02 -10.52
C ALA A 255 -19.24 3.48 -11.50
N GLU A 256 -18.93 2.38 -12.21
CA GLU A 256 -19.91 1.76 -13.09
C GLU A 256 -20.95 0.96 -12.28
N PRO A 257 -22.18 0.81 -12.81
CA PRO A 257 -23.10 -0.24 -12.37
C PRO A 257 -22.38 -1.57 -12.24
N GLY A 258 -22.56 -2.20 -11.09
CA GLY A 258 -22.28 -3.59 -10.87
C GLY A 258 -22.83 -4.01 -9.52
N VAL A 259 -22.68 -5.28 -9.20
CA VAL A 259 -23.18 -5.80 -7.92
C VAL A 259 -22.40 -5.25 -6.70
N GLY A 260 -21.31 -4.48 -6.91
CA GLY A 260 -20.46 -3.84 -5.90
C GLY A 260 -19.63 -4.79 -5.03
N VAL A 261 -20.15 -6.01 -4.81
CA VAL A 261 -19.52 -7.12 -4.09
C VAL A 261 -18.97 -8.21 -5.02
N GLY A 262 -19.01 -7.96 -6.33
CA GLY A 262 -18.68 -8.94 -7.38
C GLY A 262 -17.24 -8.82 -7.86
N PRO A 263 -16.83 -9.64 -8.83
CA PRO A 263 -15.47 -9.57 -9.33
C PRO A 263 -15.21 -8.27 -10.10
N LEU A 264 -13.99 -7.77 -9.97
CA LEU A 264 -13.47 -6.63 -10.71
C LEU A 264 -12.36 -7.11 -11.64
N MET A 265 -12.42 -6.70 -12.91
CA MET A 265 -11.30 -6.79 -13.84
C MET A 265 -10.75 -5.38 -14.10
N ILE A 266 -9.43 -5.21 -14.13
CA ILE A 266 -8.75 -4.03 -14.66
C ILE A 266 -7.86 -4.46 -15.82
N TYR A 267 -7.93 -3.69 -16.91
CA TYR A 267 -7.08 -3.85 -18.08
C TYR A 267 -6.22 -2.59 -18.21
N ARG A 268 -4.89 -2.74 -18.11
CA ARG A 268 -3.95 -1.62 -18.22
C ARG A 268 -3.10 -1.76 -19.48
N GLY A 269 -3.05 -0.70 -20.27
CA GLY A 269 -2.09 -0.54 -21.35
C GLY A 269 -1.07 0.53 -20.98
N LYS A 270 0.21 0.17 -20.92
CA LYS A 270 1.32 1.09 -20.66
C LYS A 270 2.30 1.11 -21.83
N ILE A 271 2.52 2.30 -22.39
CA ILE A 271 3.54 2.55 -23.42
C ILE A 271 4.62 3.41 -22.79
N LYS A 272 5.84 2.89 -22.71
CA LYS A 272 7.04 3.66 -22.34
C LYS A 272 7.88 3.91 -23.58
N LEU A 273 8.06 5.17 -23.93
CA LEU A 273 8.86 5.68 -25.03
C LEU A 273 9.64 6.89 -24.51
N ASP A 274 10.79 6.65 -23.88
CA ASP A 274 11.59 7.68 -23.21
C ASP A 274 11.67 9.00 -24.03
N PRO A 275 11.29 10.17 -23.47
CA PRO A 275 10.88 10.45 -22.08
C PRO A 275 9.39 10.35 -21.76
N ILE A 276 8.59 9.79 -22.66
CA ILE A 276 7.13 9.73 -22.59
C ILE A 276 6.68 8.40 -22.00
N THR A 277 5.81 8.46 -20.99
CA THR A 277 5.04 7.29 -20.53
C THR A 277 3.56 7.58 -20.66
N LEU A 278 2.81 6.70 -21.33
CA LEU A 278 1.36 6.76 -21.44
C LEU A 278 0.77 5.51 -20.78
N THR A 279 -0.12 5.69 -19.82
CA THR A 279 -0.89 4.62 -19.18
C THR A 279 -2.37 4.83 -19.43
N VAL A 280 -3.09 3.77 -19.80
CA VAL A 280 -4.55 3.80 -19.96
C VAL A 280 -5.14 2.59 -19.27
N ASP A 281 -6.13 2.84 -18.41
CA ASP A 281 -6.82 1.81 -17.65
C ASP A 281 -8.29 1.71 -18.07
N PHE A 282 -8.75 0.48 -18.20
CA PHE A 282 -10.15 0.12 -18.33
C PHE A 282 -10.53 -0.82 -17.20
N PHE A 283 -11.80 -0.91 -16.88
CA PHE A 283 -12.30 -1.83 -15.85
C PHE A 283 -13.62 -2.46 -16.28
N ASP A 284 -13.96 -3.60 -15.68
CA ASP A 284 -15.22 -4.31 -15.89
C ASP A 284 -15.73 -4.83 -14.54
N CYS A 285 -16.98 -4.49 -14.23
CA CYS A 285 -17.71 -4.86 -13.01
C CYS A 285 -18.80 -5.91 -13.30
N CYS A 286 -18.56 -6.80 -14.27
CA CYS A 286 -19.47 -7.80 -14.83
C CYS A 286 -20.54 -7.29 -15.81
N GLU A 287 -20.60 -5.98 -16.05
CA GLU A 287 -21.55 -5.35 -16.99
C GLU A 287 -20.88 -4.92 -18.31
N GLY A 288 -19.55 -5.10 -18.41
CA GLY A 288 -18.76 -4.77 -19.59
C GLY A 288 -17.62 -3.78 -19.31
N ILE A 289 -16.79 -3.58 -20.33
CA ILE A 289 -15.55 -2.80 -20.21
C ILE A 289 -15.82 -1.30 -20.32
N ALA A 290 -15.40 -0.54 -19.32
CA ALA A 290 -15.48 0.92 -19.26
C ALA A 290 -14.10 1.56 -19.13
N PHE A 291 -13.96 2.79 -19.62
CA PHE A 291 -12.77 3.62 -19.41
C PHE A 291 -12.62 3.97 -17.92
N LYS A 292 -11.43 3.83 -17.35
CA LYS A 292 -11.12 4.22 -15.96
C LYS A 292 -10.34 5.54 -15.93
N LYS A 293 -9.14 5.51 -16.49
CA LYS A 293 -8.11 6.53 -16.30
C LYS A 293 -7.16 6.56 -17.50
N LEU A 294 -6.62 7.74 -17.78
CA LEU A 294 -5.51 7.98 -18.68
C LEU A 294 -4.48 8.84 -17.96
N GLU A 295 -3.22 8.45 -18.04
CA GLU A 295 -2.08 9.20 -17.49
C GLU A 295 -1.00 9.36 -18.54
N LEU A 296 -0.45 10.56 -18.63
CA LEU A 296 0.68 10.89 -19.47
C LEU A 296 1.76 11.53 -18.60
N GLU A 297 2.94 10.93 -18.62
CA GLU A 297 4.13 11.43 -17.91
C GLU A 297 5.22 11.78 -18.91
N LEU A 298 5.94 12.86 -18.61
CA LEU A 298 7.14 13.33 -19.28
C LEU A 298 8.25 13.43 -18.24
N GLY A 299 9.32 12.65 -18.39
CA GLY A 299 10.48 12.68 -17.50
C GLY A 299 11.65 13.49 -18.05
N ASP A 300 12.49 14.01 -17.16
CA ASP A 300 13.87 14.49 -17.45
C ASP A 300 14.02 15.42 -18.66
N MET A 301 13.04 16.30 -18.86
CA MET A 301 13.07 17.24 -19.98
C MET A 301 14.07 18.35 -19.65
N VAL A 302 15.03 18.58 -20.56
CA VAL A 302 15.99 19.68 -20.39
C VAL A 302 15.32 21.01 -20.71
N GLY A 303 15.17 21.86 -19.69
CA GLY A 303 14.63 23.19 -19.78
C GLY A 303 15.63 24.25 -20.26
N CYS A 304 15.16 25.47 -20.45
CA CYS A 304 16.02 26.63 -20.69
C CYS A 304 16.93 26.86 -19.47
N CYS A 305 18.21 27.16 -19.66
CA CYS A 305 19.19 27.31 -18.57
C CYS A 305 19.64 26.02 -17.88
N GLY A 306 19.27 24.84 -18.40
CA GLY A 306 19.86 23.56 -18.02
C GLY A 306 19.22 22.87 -16.82
N PHE A 307 18.13 23.39 -16.26
CA PHE A 307 17.33 22.69 -15.25
C PHE A 307 16.55 21.54 -15.89
N LEU A 308 16.28 20.49 -15.10
CA LEU A 308 15.40 19.40 -15.48
C LEU A 308 13.97 19.74 -15.06
N TRP A 309 13.01 19.34 -15.88
CA TRP A 309 11.60 19.41 -15.52
C TRP A 309 10.87 18.16 -15.96
N ASN A 310 9.85 17.82 -15.20
CA ASN A 310 8.95 16.71 -15.48
C ASN A 310 7.51 17.26 -15.59
N ALA A 311 6.63 16.49 -16.22
CA ALA A 311 5.21 16.82 -16.23
C ALA A 311 4.34 15.57 -16.21
N GLY A 312 3.27 15.62 -15.42
CA GLY A 312 2.23 14.61 -15.35
C GLY A 312 0.90 15.20 -15.75
N LEU A 313 0.09 14.44 -16.49
CA LEU A 313 -1.26 14.80 -16.87
C LEU A 313 -2.16 13.59 -16.63
N SER A 314 -3.19 13.76 -15.80
CA SER A 314 -4.13 12.70 -15.50
C SER A 314 -5.57 13.08 -15.90
N PHE A 315 -6.26 12.09 -16.45
CA PHE A 315 -7.68 12.13 -16.69
C PHE A 315 -8.34 10.89 -16.11
N THR A 316 -9.44 11.06 -15.40
CA THR A 316 -10.30 9.94 -14.99
C THR A 316 -11.67 10.06 -15.61
N LYS A 317 -12.39 8.93 -15.63
CA LYS A 317 -13.79 8.91 -16.03
C LYS A 317 -14.65 9.81 -15.14
N CYS A 318 -14.38 9.82 -13.83
CA CYS A 318 -15.18 10.55 -12.84
C CYS A 318 -15.03 12.07 -12.97
N HIS A 319 -13.79 12.57 -12.97
CA HIS A 319 -13.53 14.00 -12.87
C HIS A 319 -13.16 14.65 -14.22
N GLY A 320 -12.97 13.85 -15.27
CA GLY A 320 -12.41 14.36 -16.51
C GLY A 320 -10.95 14.75 -16.29
N PHE A 321 -10.62 16.04 -16.39
CA PHE A 321 -9.27 16.53 -16.08
C PHE A 321 -9.08 16.58 -14.57
N GLU A 322 -8.12 15.81 -14.06
CA GLU A 322 -7.81 15.79 -12.63
C GLU A 322 -6.63 16.69 -12.30
N GLU A 323 -5.47 16.37 -12.86
CA GLU A 323 -4.27 17.17 -12.63
C GLU A 323 -3.40 17.37 -13.87
N LEU A 324 -2.77 18.54 -13.91
CA LEU A 324 -1.53 18.79 -14.63
C LEU A 324 -0.49 19.17 -13.60
N ARG A 325 0.50 18.30 -13.41
CA ARG A 325 1.64 18.49 -12.52
C ARG A 325 2.87 18.86 -13.34
N ILE A 326 3.64 19.83 -12.87
CA ILE A 326 4.92 20.22 -13.47
C ILE A 326 5.92 20.37 -12.33
N GLY A 327 6.92 19.49 -12.31
CA GLY A 327 8.04 19.55 -11.36
C GLY A 327 9.28 20.13 -12.01
N PHE A 328 10.06 20.84 -11.22
CA PHE A 328 11.37 21.38 -11.55
C PHE A 328 12.36 20.88 -10.51
N GLU A 329 13.45 20.30 -10.99
CA GLU A 329 14.53 19.77 -10.15
C GLU A 329 15.78 20.65 -10.28
N ASP A 330 16.67 20.57 -9.30
CA ASP A 330 17.97 21.25 -9.28
C ASP A 330 17.92 22.77 -9.50
N LEU A 331 16.92 23.46 -8.93
CA LEU A 331 16.83 24.91 -9.00
C LEU A 331 17.87 25.56 -8.09
N PHE A 332 19.08 25.82 -8.62
CA PHE A 332 20.14 26.48 -7.87
C PHE A 332 19.83 27.95 -7.57
N LEU A 333 19.66 28.28 -6.29
CA LEU A 333 19.58 29.66 -5.80
C LEU A 333 20.88 30.06 -5.08
N LEU A 334 21.87 30.45 -5.89
CA LEU A 334 22.95 31.42 -5.64
C LEU A 334 23.92 31.28 -4.43
N CYS A 335 23.77 30.38 -3.47
CA CYS A 335 24.83 30.08 -2.48
C CYS A 335 24.59 28.82 -1.63
N CYS A 336 25.68 28.21 -1.14
CA CYS A 336 25.74 27.23 -0.06
C CYS A 336 25.32 25.77 -0.38
N ASP A 337 25.45 25.32 -1.63
CA ASP A 337 25.15 23.93 -2.05
C ASP A 337 23.73 23.47 -1.65
N VAL A 338 22.79 24.43 -1.68
CA VAL A 338 21.35 24.20 -1.52
C VAL A 338 20.69 24.29 -2.90
N SER A 339 20.14 23.19 -3.36
CA SER A 339 19.23 23.13 -4.51
C SER A 339 17.78 23.24 -4.03
N PHE A 340 16.85 23.50 -4.95
CA PHE A 340 15.43 23.53 -4.65
C PHE A 340 14.67 22.71 -5.69
N GLU A 341 13.70 21.96 -5.23
CA GLU A 341 12.64 21.40 -6.04
C GLU A 341 11.45 22.36 -6.01
N ALA A 342 10.81 22.57 -7.15
CA ALA A 342 9.56 23.31 -7.20
C ALA A 342 8.51 22.51 -7.96
N GLU A 343 7.30 22.46 -7.45
CA GLU A 343 6.19 21.79 -8.10
C GLU A 343 5.02 22.75 -8.28
N VAL A 344 4.38 22.64 -9.44
CA VAL A 344 3.15 23.36 -9.76
C VAL A 344 2.10 22.34 -10.14
N VAL A 345 0.99 22.31 -9.40
CA VAL A 345 -0.15 21.45 -9.68
C VAL A 345 -1.34 22.32 -10.09
N PHE A 346 -1.93 22.00 -11.23
CA PHE A 346 -3.20 22.56 -11.69
C PHE A 346 -4.27 21.49 -11.58
N THR A 347 -5.38 21.82 -10.94
CA THR A 347 -6.59 21.00 -10.91
C THR A 347 -7.74 21.75 -11.60
N ALA A 348 -8.90 21.11 -11.74
CA ALA A 348 -10.09 21.78 -12.29
C ALA A 348 -10.49 23.03 -11.48
N ASP A 349 -10.28 23.00 -10.16
CA ASP A 349 -10.75 24.02 -9.23
C ASP A 349 -9.67 25.04 -8.82
N GLY A 350 -8.41 24.82 -9.18
CA GLY A 350 -7.36 25.71 -8.74
C GLY A 350 -5.95 25.38 -9.19
N LYS A 351 -5.00 26.05 -8.54
CA LYS A 351 -3.56 25.92 -8.75
C LYS A 351 -2.85 25.99 -7.39
N SER A 352 -1.94 25.07 -7.14
CA SER A 352 -1.01 25.11 -6.02
C SER A 352 0.45 25.20 -6.52
N VAL A 353 1.32 25.72 -5.67
CA VAL A 353 2.77 25.77 -5.90
C VAL A 353 3.46 25.39 -4.60
N SER A 354 4.40 24.45 -4.67
CA SER A 354 5.25 24.05 -3.54
C SER A 354 6.72 24.24 -3.92
N ILE A 355 7.56 24.52 -2.91
CA ILE A 355 9.01 24.67 -3.06
C ILE A 355 9.65 23.93 -1.89
N LYS A 356 10.51 22.95 -2.20
CA LYS A 356 11.24 22.15 -1.21
C LYS A 356 12.75 22.37 -1.39
N PRO A 357 13.51 22.73 -0.35
CA PRO A 357 14.96 22.80 -0.42
C PRO A 357 15.60 21.42 -0.31
N VAL A 358 16.72 21.24 -1.01
CA VAL A 358 17.55 20.04 -1.01
C VAL A 358 18.98 20.45 -0.69
N TRP A 359 19.62 19.77 0.28
CA TRP A 359 20.97 20.10 0.75
C TRP A 359 21.99 19.13 0.17
N GLU A 360 22.53 19.43 -1.01
CA GLU A 360 23.50 18.57 -1.69
C GLU A 360 24.92 18.67 -1.10
N GLY A 361 25.19 19.68 -0.25
CA GLY A 361 26.54 20.09 0.16
C GLY A 361 27.25 19.36 1.31
N PHE A 362 26.58 18.47 2.05
CA PHE A 362 27.22 17.80 3.21
C PHE A 362 27.57 16.32 2.99
N VAL A 363 27.19 15.77 1.83
CA VAL A 363 27.36 14.36 1.44
C VAL A 363 28.83 13.94 1.30
N ALA A 364 29.76 14.88 1.20
CA ALA A 364 31.20 14.57 1.12
C ALA A 364 31.81 14.03 2.43
N GLY A 365 31.05 13.95 3.53
CA GLY A 365 31.56 13.52 4.83
C GLY A 365 30.55 12.75 5.67
N CYS A 366 30.04 11.61 5.18
CA CYS A 366 29.29 10.62 5.96
C CYS A 366 28.11 11.16 6.79
N LEU A 367 27.66 12.40 6.58
CA LEU A 367 26.77 13.15 7.45
C LEU A 367 25.53 13.54 6.67
N GLU A 368 24.38 13.10 7.15
CA GLU A 368 23.05 13.50 6.70
C GLU A 368 22.39 14.36 7.77
N VAL A 369 21.63 15.37 7.38
CA VAL A 369 20.95 16.30 8.30
C VAL A 369 19.45 16.25 8.06
N TYR A 370 18.67 16.02 9.12
CA TYR A 370 17.21 16.00 9.08
C TYR A 370 16.66 17.34 9.58
N GLY A 371 15.74 17.93 8.82
CA GLY A 371 15.18 19.24 9.14
C GLY A 371 14.13 19.69 8.13
N ASP A 372 13.55 20.85 8.38
CA ASP A 372 12.55 21.46 7.50
C ASP A 372 12.75 22.98 7.40
N VAL A 373 12.08 23.62 6.45
CA VAL A 373 12.08 25.07 6.29
C VAL A 373 10.81 25.68 6.83
N GLN A 374 11.00 26.64 7.71
CA GLN A 374 9.90 27.41 8.28
C GLN A 374 9.50 28.52 7.32
N TRP A 375 8.26 28.46 6.86
CA TRP A 375 7.66 29.48 6.02
C TRP A 375 6.63 30.28 6.80
N ALA A 376 6.65 31.61 6.63
CA ALA A 376 5.57 32.49 7.02
C ALA A 376 5.09 33.23 5.77
N ASP A 377 3.86 32.96 5.34
CA ASP A 377 3.31 33.34 4.03
C ASP A 377 4.18 32.82 2.86
N ASN A 378 5.05 33.67 2.31
CA ASN A 378 6.00 33.35 1.23
C ASN A 378 7.43 33.79 1.61
N ILE A 379 7.69 33.96 2.91
CA ILE A 379 8.97 34.38 3.45
C ILE A 379 9.59 33.18 4.16
N LEU A 380 10.81 32.83 3.76
CA LEU A 380 11.64 31.87 4.48
C LEU A 380 11.98 32.47 5.85
N GLY A 381 11.34 31.95 6.90
CA GLY A 381 11.46 32.37 8.29
C GLY A 381 12.65 31.74 9.01
N GLY A 382 13.13 30.59 8.53
CA GLY A 382 14.30 29.90 9.09
C GLY A 382 14.35 28.43 8.72
N PHE A 383 15.26 27.71 9.39
CA PHE A 383 15.45 26.26 9.25
C PHE A 383 15.20 25.61 10.61
N GLU A 384 14.44 24.53 10.63
CA GLU A 384 14.36 23.60 11.75
C GLU A 384 15.39 22.49 11.58
N LEU A 385 15.96 22.05 12.69
CA LEU A 385 16.90 20.95 12.75
C LEU A 385 16.30 19.86 13.63
N TYR A 386 15.90 18.74 13.02
CA TYR A 386 15.28 17.61 13.69
C TYR A 386 16.30 16.59 14.16
N GLY A 387 17.42 16.44 13.45
CA GLY A 387 18.47 15.50 13.81
C GLY A 387 19.56 15.42 12.75
N PHE A 388 20.47 14.47 12.92
CA PHE A 388 21.48 14.15 11.91
C PHE A 388 21.83 12.66 11.97
N ALA A 389 22.30 12.11 10.85
CA ALA A 389 22.86 10.78 10.78
C ALA A 389 24.33 10.80 10.36
N ILE A 390 25.11 9.86 10.90
CA ILE A 390 26.46 9.57 10.43
C ILE A 390 26.50 8.13 9.95
N GLU A 391 26.77 7.92 8.66
CA GLU A 391 26.91 6.59 8.06
C GLU A 391 28.29 6.40 7.45
N CYS A 392 29.01 5.36 7.91
CA CYS A 392 30.35 5.05 7.46
C CYS A 392 30.45 3.59 7.05
N ASP A 393 31.00 3.37 5.85
CA ASP A 393 31.32 2.06 5.31
C ASP A 393 32.81 1.73 5.57
N PHE A 394 33.05 0.60 6.26
CA PHE A 394 34.35 0.03 6.56
C PHE A 394 34.50 -1.37 5.95
N ASP A 395 34.21 -1.50 4.65
CA ASP A 395 34.26 -2.71 3.83
C ASP A 395 33.25 -3.78 4.28
N SER A 396 33.55 -4.48 5.37
CA SER A 396 32.70 -5.57 5.92
C SER A 396 31.76 -5.08 7.02
N VAL A 397 31.89 -3.81 7.44
CA VAL A 397 31.11 -3.23 8.53
C VAL A 397 30.52 -1.91 8.05
N ILE A 398 29.20 -1.78 8.09
CA ILE A 398 28.51 -0.49 7.95
C ILE A 398 28.08 -0.05 9.35
N VAL A 399 28.42 1.18 9.71
CA VAL A 399 28.00 1.79 10.97
C VAL A 399 27.16 3.02 10.66
N ARG A 400 25.92 3.02 11.13
CA ARG A 400 24.98 4.14 11.00
C ARG A 400 24.55 4.60 12.38
N SER A 401 24.80 5.86 12.70
CA SER A 401 24.33 6.49 13.94
C SER A 401 23.36 7.61 13.59
N ILE A 402 22.23 7.71 14.30
CA ILE A 402 21.27 8.79 14.15
C ILE A 402 21.05 9.43 15.50
N THR A 403 21.18 10.75 15.60
CA THR A 403 20.77 11.52 16.76
C THR A 403 19.56 12.36 16.40
N ALA A 404 18.42 12.07 17.00
CA ALA A 404 17.16 12.76 16.80
C ALA A 404 16.87 13.72 17.96
N PHE A 405 16.87 15.03 17.68
CA PHE A 405 16.39 16.04 18.63
C PHE A 405 14.86 16.10 18.66
N ASN A 406 14.22 15.62 17.60
CA ASN A 406 12.79 15.41 17.49
C ASN A 406 12.55 14.04 16.82
N PRO A 407 12.43 12.95 17.62
CA PRO A 407 12.28 11.58 17.13
C PRO A 407 11.14 11.44 16.12
N ASP A 408 9.92 11.87 16.47
CA ASP A 408 8.73 11.81 15.60
C ASP A 408 9.00 12.40 14.20
N LYS A 409 9.71 13.54 14.14
CA LYS A 409 10.03 14.20 12.86
C LYS A 409 11.17 13.54 12.09
N VAL A 410 12.06 12.83 12.77
CA VAL A 410 13.13 12.07 12.12
C VAL A 410 12.56 10.79 11.55
N GLU A 411 11.68 10.09 12.26
CA GLU A 411 10.98 8.88 11.79
C GLU A 411 10.25 9.11 10.46
N ASP A 412 9.61 10.27 10.28
CA ASP A 412 8.96 10.64 9.01
C ASP A 412 9.92 10.69 7.81
N LEU A 413 11.23 10.76 8.06
CA LEU A 413 12.29 10.98 7.07
C LEU A 413 13.30 9.82 7.00
N THR A 414 13.13 8.76 7.81
CA THR A 414 14.07 7.64 7.91
C THR A 414 13.34 6.30 8.10
N ASP A 415 14.05 5.20 7.88
CA ASP A 415 13.59 3.81 8.08
C ASP A 415 13.73 3.32 9.54
N VAL A 416 14.33 4.14 10.41
CA VAL A 416 14.49 3.87 11.84
C VAL A 416 13.29 4.39 12.63
N THR A 417 12.64 3.49 13.38
CA THR A 417 11.58 3.81 14.34
C THR A 417 12.16 3.99 15.74
N PHE A 418 11.80 5.06 16.43
CA PHE A 418 12.06 5.40 17.82
C PHE A 418 10.81 5.13 18.68
N TYR A 419 10.98 4.37 19.75
CA TYR A 419 9.94 4.21 20.77
C TYR A 419 9.91 5.44 21.70
N THR A 420 8.89 5.47 22.56
CA THR A 420 8.75 6.56 23.54
C THR A 420 10.06 6.75 24.31
N ASP A 421 10.50 8.01 24.42
CA ASP A 421 11.72 8.44 25.08
C ASP A 421 13.06 8.02 24.41
N GLU A 422 13.04 7.31 23.28
CA GLU A 422 14.23 7.05 22.45
C GLU A 422 14.61 8.28 21.61
N TRP A 423 15.90 8.62 21.54
CA TRP A 423 16.40 9.77 20.80
C TRP A 423 17.69 9.52 20.01
N GLU A 424 18.37 8.39 20.20
CA GLU A 424 19.54 8.03 19.41
C GLU A 424 19.50 6.57 18.97
N TYR A 425 19.98 6.32 17.76
CA TYR A 425 20.08 5.00 17.14
C TYR A 425 21.51 4.73 16.73
N LEU A 426 21.95 3.49 16.90
CA LEU A 426 23.21 2.96 16.38
C LEU A 426 22.96 1.59 15.75
N GLY A 427 23.02 1.55 14.43
CA GLY A 427 23.02 0.36 13.61
C GLY A 427 24.44 -0.07 13.25
N ILE A 428 24.72 -1.35 13.40
CA ILE A 428 25.94 -2.01 12.94
C ILE A 428 25.52 -3.18 12.08
N GLU A 429 25.89 -3.14 10.81
CA GLU A 429 25.76 -4.26 9.89
C GLU A 429 27.15 -4.83 9.63
N TYR A 430 27.29 -6.14 9.75
CA TYR A 430 28.52 -6.87 9.50
C TYR A 430 28.29 -8.01 8.51
N THR A 431 29.04 -8.00 7.42
CA THR A 431 28.93 -9.01 6.36
C THR A 431 30.31 -9.60 6.08
N THR A 432 30.43 -10.93 6.16
CA THR A 432 31.69 -11.63 5.92
C THR A 432 31.50 -12.98 5.25
N ALA A 433 32.59 -13.57 4.75
CA ALA A 433 32.56 -14.93 4.22
C ALA A 433 32.22 -15.94 5.33
N GLY A 434 31.15 -16.69 5.15
CA GLY A 434 30.70 -17.75 6.04
C GLY A 434 31.24 -19.14 5.67
N CYS A 435 30.60 -20.19 6.18
CA CYS A 435 30.82 -21.54 5.66
C CYS A 435 30.26 -21.67 4.24
N CYS A 436 30.77 -22.65 3.51
CA CYS A 436 29.99 -23.29 2.45
C CYS A 436 29.66 -22.34 1.29
N ASP A 437 30.60 -21.43 0.99
CA ASP A 437 30.51 -20.37 -0.02
C ASP A 437 29.36 -19.35 0.18
N GLY A 438 28.71 -19.36 1.35
CA GLY A 438 27.70 -18.38 1.74
C GLY A 438 28.28 -17.20 2.52
N GLU A 439 27.47 -16.16 2.69
CA GLU A 439 27.81 -14.99 3.51
C GLU A 439 27.19 -15.13 4.91
N LEU A 440 27.96 -14.73 5.93
CA LEU A 440 27.45 -14.55 7.28
C LEU A 440 27.13 -13.07 7.45
N THR A 441 25.88 -12.78 7.79
CA THR A 441 25.39 -11.41 8.05
C THR A 441 24.97 -11.29 9.50
N PHE A 442 25.38 -10.21 10.14
CA PHE A 442 24.97 -9.87 11.49
C PHE A 442 24.58 -8.40 11.56
N THR A 443 23.34 -8.13 11.95
CA THR A 443 22.88 -6.78 12.27
C THR A 443 22.70 -6.65 13.77
N SER A 444 23.15 -5.53 14.31
CA SER A 444 22.90 -5.12 15.69
C SER A 444 22.44 -3.69 15.67
N GLU A 445 21.29 -3.45 16.27
CA GLU A 445 20.64 -2.15 16.32
C GLU A 445 20.36 -1.82 17.78
N LEU A 446 20.77 -0.62 18.16
CA LEU A 446 20.78 -0.13 19.53
C LEU A 446 20.04 1.19 19.54
N TRP A 447 19.00 1.31 20.35
CA TRP A 447 18.31 2.56 20.60
C TRP A 447 18.60 3.04 22.01
N PHE A 448 18.83 4.34 22.13
CA PHE A 448 19.15 5.03 23.36
C PHE A 448 18.01 5.99 23.69
N GLY A 449 17.60 6.01 24.96
CA GLY A 449 16.48 6.78 25.43
C GLY A 449 16.48 7.02 26.94
N ASP A 450 15.63 7.95 27.39
CA ASP A 450 15.63 8.43 28.78
C ASP A 450 15.15 7.36 29.79
N GLU A 451 14.48 6.30 29.32
CA GLU A 451 14.05 5.15 30.15
C GLU A 451 15.00 3.94 30.05
N GLY A 452 16.13 4.07 29.34
CA GLY A 452 17.11 3.00 29.18
C GLY A 452 17.92 2.67 30.44
N LEU A 453 18.74 1.61 30.34
CA LEU A 453 19.57 1.12 31.45
C LEU A 453 20.98 1.75 31.46
N LEU A 454 21.98 0.99 31.03
CA LEU A 454 23.38 1.43 31.09
C LEU A 454 23.71 2.24 29.84
N PHE A 455 24.18 3.48 30.02
CA PHE A 455 24.43 4.44 28.93
C PHE A 455 23.18 4.75 28.13
N ASP A 456 22.03 4.81 28.81
CA ASP A 456 20.74 5.15 28.20
C ASP A 456 20.28 4.13 27.14
N LEU A 457 20.93 2.96 27.04
CA LEU A 457 20.51 1.90 26.12
C LEU A 457 19.12 1.38 26.52
N GLN A 458 18.13 1.67 25.68
CA GLN A 458 16.73 1.36 25.92
C GLN A 458 16.30 0.12 25.13
N ARG A 459 16.67 -0.01 23.85
CA ARG A 459 16.27 -1.17 23.04
C ARG A 459 17.43 -1.75 22.26
N VAL A 460 17.41 -3.07 22.12
CA VAL A 460 18.40 -3.81 21.32
C VAL A 460 17.64 -4.76 20.42
N ARG A 461 17.94 -4.70 19.12
CA ARG A 461 17.53 -5.69 18.13
C ARG A 461 18.78 -6.28 17.50
N PHE A 462 18.78 -7.58 17.27
CA PHE A 462 19.83 -8.20 16.48
C PHE A 462 19.25 -9.26 15.56
N GLU A 463 19.95 -9.50 14.47
CA GLU A 463 19.70 -10.60 13.55
C GLU A 463 21.03 -11.20 13.10
N LEU A 464 21.12 -12.52 13.15
CA LEU A 464 22.26 -13.30 12.69
C LEU A 464 21.79 -14.28 11.65
N GLU A 465 22.32 -14.17 10.44
CA GLU A 465 22.17 -15.15 9.37
C GLU A 465 23.51 -15.87 9.17
N ALA A 466 23.52 -17.17 9.42
CA ALA A 466 24.72 -17.99 9.35
C ALA A 466 24.51 -19.20 8.43
N PRO A 467 25.27 -19.33 7.32
CA PRO A 467 25.26 -20.54 6.51
C PRO A 467 25.88 -21.68 7.32
N ILE A 468 25.09 -22.73 7.57
CA ILE A 468 25.49 -23.90 8.38
C ILE A 468 25.82 -25.13 7.53
N TYR A 469 25.33 -25.17 6.29
CA TYR A 469 25.62 -26.17 5.27
C TYR A 469 25.27 -25.61 3.88
N GLU A 470 25.73 -26.24 2.80
CA GLU A 470 25.34 -25.88 1.43
C GLU A 470 23.81 -25.93 1.27
N GLY A 471 23.18 -24.79 0.97
CA GLY A 471 21.73 -24.65 0.91
C GLY A 471 21.02 -24.61 2.27
N PHE A 472 21.71 -24.39 3.40
CA PHE A 472 21.08 -24.24 4.72
C PHE A 472 21.64 -23.03 5.48
N THR A 473 20.76 -22.09 5.83
CA THR A 473 21.08 -20.90 6.62
C THR A 473 20.26 -20.89 7.91
N ALA A 474 20.94 -20.78 9.05
CA ALA A 474 20.30 -20.57 10.33
C ALA A 474 20.10 -19.07 10.57
N ILE A 475 18.91 -18.69 11.04
CA ILE A 475 18.56 -17.31 11.37
C ILE A 475 18.30 -17.26 12.87
N VAL A 476 18.91 -16.29 13.56
CA VAL A 476 18.62 -16.02 14.97
C VAL A 476 18.37 -14.54 15.11
N LYS A 477 17.19 -14.19 15.61
CA LYS A 477 16.84 -12.79 15.85
C LYS A 477 16.20 -12.63 17.21
N GLY A 478 16.42 -11.48 17.82
CA GLY A 478 15.76 -11.14 19.07
C GLY A 478 15.69 -9.64 19.29
N GLN A 479 14.73 -9.25 20.11
CA GLN A 479 14.56 -7.88 20.57
C GLN A 479 14.36 -7.84 22.08
N TRP A 480 15.05 -6.87 22.70
CA TRP A 480 14.89 -6.54 24.10
C TRP A 480 14.56 -5.05 24.24
N ASP A 481 13.53 -4.73 25.00
CA ASP A 481 13.22 -3.37 25.44
C ASP A 481 13.44 -3.28 26.95
N PHE A 482 14.46 -2.55 27.36
CA PHE A 482 14.86 -2.39 28.74
C PHE A 482 14.05 -1.34 29.51
N SER A 483 13.18 -0.57 28.84
CA SER A 483 12.18 0.27 29.52
C SER A 483 11.09 -0.60 30.18
N ASP A 484 10.89 -1.82 29.67
CA ASP A 484 9.85 -2.72 30.13
C ASP A 484 10.23 -3.59 31.34
N PRO A 485 9.28 -3.93 32.23
CA PRO A 485 9.52 -4.84 33.37
C PRO A 485 9.96 -6.25 32.96
N LEU A 486 9.54 -6.70 31.77
CA LEU A 486 9.94 -7.96 31.16
C LEU A 486 10.63 -7.64 29.84
N PRO A 487 11.95 -7.43 29.85
CA PRO A 487 12.62 -6.74 28.77
C PRO A 487 12.83 -7.58 27.51
N LEU A 488 12.24 -8.78 27.42
CA LEU A 488 12.36 -9.63 26.24
C LEU A 488 11.03 -9.58 25.50
N ASP A 489 11.03 -8.97 24.33
CA ASP A 489 9.83 -8.88 23.49
C ASP A 489 9.62 -10.18 22.73
N TRP A 490 10.65 -10.60 21.99
CA TRP A 490 10.63 -11.82 21.18
C TRP A 490 12.04 -12.37 20.96
N PHE A 491 12.12 -13.69 20.82
CA PHE A 491 13.35 -14.39 20.45
C PHE A 491 13.04 -15.55 19.52
N ASN A 492 13.48 -15.42 18.27
CA ASN A 492 13.09 -16.29 17.18
C ASN A 492 14.31 -17.03 16.62
N ILE A 493 14.09 -18.30 16.29
CA ILE A 493 15.05 -19.11 15.55
C ILE A 493 14.40 -19.55 14.25
N GLY A 494 15.04 -19.21 13.14
CA GLY A 494 14.65 -19.56 11.79
C GLY A 494 15.63 -20.52 11.13
N LEU A 495 15.13 -21.22 10.12
CA LEU A 495 15.92 -22.02 9.21
C LEU A 495 15.45 -21.73 7.78
N LYS A 496 16.41 -21.37 6.92
CA LYS A 496 16.23 -21.25 5.48
C LYS A 496 16.95 -22.40 4.79
N ILE A 497 16.25 -23.09 3.90
CA ILE A 497 16.76 -24.22 3.12
C ILE A 497 16.57 -23.89 1.64
N GLU A 498 17.62 -24.04 0.84
CA GLU A 498 17.61 -23.89 -0.63
C GLU A 498 18.04 -25.25 -1.23
N PHE A 499 17.31 -25.76 -2.23
CA PHE A 499 17.55 -27.10 -2.78
C PHE A 499 17.25 -27.24 -4.27
#